data_AF-A0A976GT24-F1
#
_entry.id   AF-A0A976GT24-F1
#
_cell.length_a   1.000
_cell.length_b   1.000
_cell.length_c   1.000
_cell.angle_alpha   90.00
_cell.angle_beta   90.00
_cell.angle_gamma   90.00
#
_symmetry.space_group_name_H-M   'P 1'
#
loop_
_entity.id
_entity.type
_entity.pdbx_description
1 polymer ?
#
loop_
_entity_poly.entity_id
_entity_poly.type
_entity_poly.pdbx_seq_one_letter_code
_entity_poly.pdbx_strand_id
1 'polypeptide(L)'
;MELDDLQSIWKKGHQNLSIQQVHSPQEIQELLSKKTKGILSNINKSIFIEVILMLLVCFYSIFAFYSIDKRFSAMMFGLMLISLGHYYIKYRLLNYTSSNNLKNSLQRIIKITGRYLYVYQGSVWVTLAILGWGGGSILSEKNWSWWFTGIIVGGIGVFFYLVFQWYLDLLYGRELKALQQCLYELEREEG
;
A
#
# COMPACT_ATOMS: atom_id res chain seq x y z
N MET A 1 -6.36 -39.60 3.44
CA MET A 1 -5.66 -38.55 4.21
C MET A 1 -6.34 -38.52 5.57
N GLU A 2 -5.70 -39.19 6.53
CA GLU A 2 -6.25 -39.49 7.85
C GLU A 2 -6.01 -38.30 8.80
N LEU A 3 -6.86 -38.17 9.81
CA LEU A 3 -6.85 -37.05 10.77
C LEU A 3 -5.49 -36.88 11.47
N ASP A 4 -4.73 -37.97 11.58
CA ASP A 4 -3.40 -38.02 12.19
C ASP A 4 -2.34 -37.27 11.36
N ASP A 5 -2.49 -37.20 10.04
CA ASP A 5 -1.60 -36.39 9.18
C ASP A 5 -1.82 -34.89 9.44
N LEU A 6 -3.08 -34.45 9.59
CA LEU A 6 -3.41 -33.07 9.94
C LEU A 6 -2.94 -32.72 11.36
N GLN A 7 -3.02 -33.66 12.29
CA GLN A 7 -2.53 -33.47 13.67
C GLN A 7 -1.00 -33.37 13.72
N SER A 8 -0.29 -34.11 12.85
CA SER A 8 1.18 -34.04 12.74
C SER A 8 1.66 -32.73 12.09
N ILE A 9 0.93 -32.21 11.09
CA ILE A 9 1.21 -30.91 10.46
C ILE A 9 0.91 -29.77 11.45
N TRP A 10 -0.17 -29.89 12.23
CA TRP A 10 -0.51 -28.92 13.26
C TRP A 10 0.49 -28.92 14.42
N LYS A 11 0.96 -30.09 14.87
CA LYS A 11 2.07 -30.22 15.85
C LYS A 11 3.39 -29.67 15.32
N LYS A 12 3.75 -29.93 14.05
CA LYS A 12 4.94 -29.34 13.41
C LYS A 12 4.81 -27.81 13.26
N GLY A 13 3.61 -27.30 13.01
CA GLY A 13 3.31 -25.87 12.95
C GLY A 13 3.45 -25.16 14.30
N HIS A 14 3.07 -25.82 15.40
CA HIS A 14 3.22 -25.29 16.77
C HIS A 14 4.62 -25.52 17.38
N GLN A 15 5.37 -26.56 16.98
CA GLN A 15 6.76 -26.75 17.42
C GLN A 15 7.76 -25.76 16.80
N ASN A 16 7.42 -25.13 15.66
CA ASN A 16 8.21 -24.02 15.11
C ASN A 16 7.86 -22.66 15.75
N LEU A 17 6.95 -22.65 16.74
CA LEU A 17 6.56 -21.48 17.53
C LEU A 17 7.02 -21.57 19.00
N SER A 18 7.72 -22.64 19.40
CA SER A 18 8.30 -22.74 20.74
C SER A 18 9.64 -22.02 20.83
N ILE A 19 9.56 -20.88 21.51
CA ILE A 19 10.55 -19.92 22.01
C ILE A 19 11.63 -20.58 22.91
N GLN A 20 12.28 -21.66 22.48
CA GLN A 20 13.21 -22.38 23.35
C GLN A 20 14.35 -23.09 22.63
N GLN A 21 15.03 -22.38 21.74
CA GLN A 21 16.45 -22.59 21.54
C GLN A 21 17.17 -21.30 21.89
N VAL A 22 18.23 -21.42 22.68
CA VAL A 22 19.11 -20.33 23.12
C VAL A 22 19.76 -19.73 21.87
N HIS A 23 19.01 -18.88 21.18
CA HIS A 23 19.54 -18.09 20.09
C HIS A 23 20.36 -16.99 20.73
N SER A 24 21.64 -16.96 20.40
CA SER A 24 22.51 -15.82 20.68
C SER A 24 21.76 -14.54 20.28
N PRO A 25 21.88 -13.41 21.02
CA PRO A 25 21.25 -12.15 20.63
C PRO A 25 21.59 -11.73 19.19
N GLN A 26 22.70 -12.22 18.64
CA GLN A 26 23.10 -12.04 17.25
C GLN A 26 22.26 -12.88 16.27
N GLU A 27 21.89 -14.12 16.61
CA GLU A 27 21.04 -14.98 15.78
C GLU A 27 19.60 -14.46 15.71
N ILE A 28 19.09 -13.90 16.81
CA ILE A 28 17.76 -13.28 16.83
C ILE A 28 17.75 -12.00 15.98
N GLN A 29 18.80 -11.20 16.07
CA GLN A 29 18.98 -10.02 15.22
C GLN A 29 19.07 -10.40 13.74
N GLU A 30 19.74 -11.49 13.38
CA GLU A 30 19.81 -11.98 12.01
C GLU A 30 18.45 -12.47 11.49
N LEU A 31 17.71 -13.25 12.28
CA LEU A 31 16.37 -13.71 11.92
C LEU A 31 15.39 -12.55 11.73
N LEU A 32 15.39 -11.58 12.65
CA LEU A 32 14.57 -10.36 12.55
C LEU A 32 14.99 -9.51 11.35
N SER A 33 16.29 -9.41 11.05
CA SER A 33 16.76 -8.70 9.86
C SER A 33 16.27 -9.36 8.56
N LYS A 34 16.26 -10.70 8.51
CA LYS A 34 15.81 -11.46 7.35
C LYS A 34 14.30 -11.32 7.14
N LYS A 35 13.52 -11.39 8.23
CA LYS A 35 12.07 -11.14 8.21
C LYS A 35 11.75 -9.71 7.79
N THR A 36 12.48 -8.73 8.32
CA THR A 36 12.34 -7.29 7.97
C THR A 36 12.67 -7.04 6.50
N LYS A 37 13.74 -7.64 5.96
CA LYS A 37 14.07 -7.58 4.53
C LYS A 37 12.98 -8.21 3.66
N GLY A 38 12.37 -9.30 4.12
CA GLY A 38 11.22 -9.93 3.45
C GLY A 38 10.02 -8.98 3.36
N ILE A 39 9.64 -8.37 4.49
CA ILE A 39 8.56 -7.37 4.54
C ILE A 39 8.88 -6.17 3.64
N LEU A 40 10.11 -5.65 3.70
CA LEU A 40 10.54 -4.53 2.85
C LEU A 40 10.49 -4.89 1.36
N SER A 41 10.83 -6.13 1.00
CA SER A 41 10.71 -6.65 -0.37
C SER A 41 9.24 -6.65 -0.83
N ASN A 42 8.30 -7.06 0.02
CA ASN A 42 6.87 -7.03 -0.30
C ASN A 42 6.35 -5.60 -0.46
N ILE A 43 6.77 -4.66 0.39
CA ILE A 43 6.46 -3.24 0.25
C ILE A 43 7.01 -2.69 -1.07
N ASN A 44 8.26 -3.02 -1.42
CA ASN A 44 8.86 -2.61 -2.69
C ASN A 44 8.14 -3.19 -3.91
N LYS A 45 7.73 -4.45 -3.88
CA LYS A 45 6.90 -5.06 -4.95
C LYS A 45 5.55 -4.35 -5.08
N SER A 46 4.95 -4.01 -3.96
CA SER A 46 3.66 -3.30 -3.92
C SER A 46 3.78 -1.90 -4.54
N ILE A 47 4.83 -1.15 -4.19
CA ILE A 47 5.15 0.14 -4.81
C ILE A 47 5.40 -0.01 -6.31
N PHE A 48 6.10 -1.07 -6.71
CA PHE A 48 6.35 -1.33 -8.13
C PHE A 48 5.05 -1.58 -8.92
N ILE A 49 4.11 -2.34 -8.34
CA ILE A 49 2.78 -2.54 -8.92
C ILE A 49 2.01 -1.22 -9.01
N GLU A 50 2.04 -0.37 -7.96
CA GLU A 50 1.43 0.96 -7.98
C GLU A 50 1.97 1.81 -9.15
N VAL A 51 3.29 1.80 -9.38
CA VAL A 51 3.94 2.54 -10.48
C VAL A 51 3.51 2.01 -11.84
N ILE A 52 3.51 0.69 -12.05
CA ILE A 52 3.07 0.09 -13.32
C ILE A 52 1.62 0.44 -13.62
N LEU A 53 0.73 0.30 -12.63
CA LEU A 53 -0.69 0.55 -12.81
C LEU A 53 -0.94 2.03 -13.11
N MET A 54 -0.24 2.93 -12.43
CA MET A 54 -0.29 4.37 -12.71
C MET A 54 0.22 4.70 -14.13
N LEU A 55 1.34 4.10 -14.56
CA LEU A 55 1.86 4.28 -15.92
C LEU A 55 0.86 3.82 -16.97
N LEU A 56 0.19 2.67 -16.77
CA LEU A 56 -0.84 2.17 -17.68
C LEU A 56 -2.03 3.14 -17.77
N VAL A 57 -2.51 3.64 -16.63
CA VAL A 57 -3.63 4.62 -16.59
C VAL A 57 -3.24 5.93 -17.26
N CYS A 58 -2.06 6.47 -16.97
CA CYS A 58 -1.55 7.69 -17.61
C CYS A 58 -1.37 7.50 -19.11
N PHE A 59 -0.78 6.37 -19.55
CA PHE A 59 -0.57 6.07 -20.96
C PHE A 59 -1.89 5.96 -21.72
N TYR A 60 -2.85 5.21 -21.16
CA TYR A 60 -4.21 5.12 -21.71
C TYR A 60 -4.87 6.49 -21.80
N SER A 61 -4.79 7.31 -20.75
CA SER A 61 -5.40 8.65 -20.72
C SER A 61 -4.76 9.58 -21.75
N ILE A 62 -3.43 9.56 -21.88
CA ILE A 62 -2.71 10.36 -22.89
C ILE A 62 -3.21 9.98 -24.28
N PHE A 63 -3.28 8.68 -24.60
CA PHE A 63 -3.71 8.21 -25.91
C PHE A 63 -5.18 8.51 -26.20
N ALA A 64 -6.07 8.26 -25.24
CA ALA A 64 -7.52 8.49 -25.39
C ALA A 64 -7.85 9.96 -25.62
N PHE A 65 -7.17 10.88 -24.94
CA PHE A 65 -7.44 12.31 -25.02
C PHE A 65 -6.53 13.06 -26.00
N TYR A 66 -5.52 12.41 -26.58
CA TYR A 66 -4.58 13.04 -27.53
C TYR A 66 -5.30 13.65 -28.73
N SER A 67 -6.30 12.94 -29.25
CA SER A 67 -7.08 13.35 -30.42
C SER A 67 -8.11 14.43 -30.12
N ILE A 68 -8.49 14.62 -28.84
CA ILE A 68 -9.52 15.57 -28.41
C ILE A 68 -8.89 16.90 -28.04
N ASP A 69 -7.90 16.90 -27.15
CA ASP A 69 -7.22 18.11 -26.70
C ASP A 69 -5.75 17.85 -26.35
N LYS A 70 -4.86 18.41 -27.17
CA LYS A 70 -3.40 18.33 -26.99
C LYS A 70 -2.93 18.98 -25.68
N ARG A 71 -3.62 20.01 -25.20
CA ARG A 71 -3.28 20.69 -23.94
C ARG A 71 -3.56 19.80 -22.74
N PHE A 72 -4.71 19.14 -22.75
CA PHE A 72 -5.08 18.18 -21.70
C PHE A 72 -4.10 17.00 -21.65
N SER A 73 -3.73 16.44 -22.81
CA SER A 73 -2.73 15.38 -22.91
C SER A 73 -1.35 15.81 -22.38
N ALA A 74 -0.89 17.02 -22.71
CA ALA A 74 0.35 17.57 -22.17
C ALA A 74 0.32 17.75 -20.63
N MET A 75 -0.81 18.19 -20.08
CA MET A 75 -1.01 18.31 -18.63
C MET A 75 -0.94 16.95 -17.94
N MET A 76 -1.59 15.92 -18.50
CA MET A 76 -1.56 14.55 -17.98
C MET A 76 -0.15 13.96 -18.02
N PHE A 77 0.62 14.26 -19.07
CA PHE A 77 2.03 13.88 -19.16
C PHE A 77 2.88 14.58 -18.07
N GLY A 78 2.64 15.87 -17.81
CA GLY A 78 3.28 16.58 -16.70
C GLY A 78 2.99 15.95 -15.33
N LEU A 79 1.72 15.59 -15.08
CA LEU A 79 1.31 14.89 -13.85
C LEU A 79 1.98 13.51 -13.72
N MET A 80 2.15 12.78 -14.83
CA MET A 80 2.87 11.52 -14.85
C MET A 80 4.35 11.70 -14.44
N LEU A 81 5.02 12.75 -14.91
CA LEU A 81 6.42 13.02 -14.51
C LEU A 81 6.53 13.38 -13.02
N ILE A 82 5.62 14.21 -12.50
CA ILE A 82 5.61 14.59 -11.08
C ILE A 82 5.38 13.36 -10.19
N SER A 83 4.41 12.52 -10.57
CA SER A 83 4.09 11.31 -9.81
C SER A 83 5.24 10.29 -9.84
N LEU A 84 5.92 10.11 -10.99
CA LEU A 84 7.15 9.33 -11.07
C LEU A 84 8.24 9.86 -10.12
N GLY A 85 8.44 11.18 -10.08
CA GLY A 85 9.36 11.81 -9.13
C GLY A 85 9.00 11.51 -7.67
N HIS A 86 7.72 11.61 -7.32
CA HIS A 86 7.22 11.26 -5.99
C HIS A 86 7.49 9.77 -5.64
N TYR A 87 7.23 8.85 -6.57
CA TYR A 87 7.50 7.43 -6.37
C TYR A 87 8.99 7.12 -6.25
N TYR A 88 9.84 7.80 -7.02
CA TYR A 88 11.29 7.68 -6.90
C TYR A 88 11.78 8.12 -5.51
N ILE A 89 11.27 9.23 -4.99
CA ILE A 89 11.59 9.68 -3.62
C ILE A 89 11.13 8.65 -2.59
N LYS A 90 9.91 8.11 -2.73
CA LYS A 90 9.35 7.07 -1.86
C LYS A 90 10.24 5.82 -1.83
N TYR A 91 10.63 5.32 -3.00
CA TYR A 91 11.52 4.16 -3.15
C TYR A 91 12.90 4.42 -2.53
N ARG A 92 13.48 5.60 -2.77
CA ARG A 92 14.78 5.98 -2.20
C ARG A 92 14.74 6.06 -0.67
N LEU A 93 13.67 6.62 -0.11
CA LEU A 93 13.52 6.77 1.35
C LEU A 93 13.43 5.42 2.06
N LEU A 94 12.77 4.44 1.44
CA LEU A 94 12.69 3.07 1.93
C LEU A 94 14.04 2.35 1.89
N ASN A 95 14.78 2.44 0.78
CA ASN A 95 16.06 1.75 0.63
C ASN A 95 17.21 2.40 1.40
N TYR A 96 17.20 3.72 1.62
CA TYR A 96 18.25 4.41 2.38
C TYR A 96 18.20 4.11 3.89
N THR A 97 17.06 3.61 4.38
CA THR A 97 16.85 3.36 5.81
C THR A 97 17.50 2.05 6.30
N SER A 98 18.15 1.29 5.42
CA SER A 98 18.70 -0.04 5.71
C SER A 98 20.09 -0.05 6.38
N SER A 99 20.44 0.92 7.23
CA SER A 99 21.77 1.06 7.85
C SER A 99 21.80 0.84 9.38
N ASN A 100 22.84 0.12 9.83
CA ASN A 100 23.43 -0.18 11.15
C ASN A 100 22.57 -0.34 12.43
N ASN A 101 21.36 0.23 12.55
CA ASN A 101 20.50 0.09 13.72
C ASN A 101 19.11 -0.39 13.30
N LEU A 102 18.92 -1.71 13.31
CA LEU A 102 17.68 -2.39 12.91
C LEU A 102 16.43 -1.79 13.58
N LYS A 103 16.52 -1.46 14.88
CA LYS A 103 15.45 -0.79 15.65
C LYS A 103 15.06 0.56 15.05
N ASN A 104 16.03 1.42 14.79
CA ASN A 104 15.80 2.75 14.21
C ASN A 104 15.24 2.64 12.78
N SER A 105 15.71 1.66 12.02
CA SER A 105 15.20 1.37 10.67
C SER A 105 13.73 0.93 10.72
N LEU A 106 13.38 -0.01 11.59
CA LEU A 106 12.01 -0.50 11.82
C LEU A 106 11.08 0.64 12.24
N GLN A 107 11.44 1.42 13.25
CA GLN A 107 10.63 2.55 13.71
C GLN A 107 10.40 3.59 12.61
N ARG A 108 11.44 3.88 11.82
CA ARG A 108 11.33 4.84 10.71
C ARG A 108 10.43 4.30 9.59
N ILE A 109 10.54 3.02 9.22
CA ILE A 109 9.67 2.39 8.22
C ILE A 109 8.21 2.38 8.71
N ILE A 110 7.96 1.98 9.97
CA ILE A 110 6.60 1.99 10.56
C ILE A 110 6.01 3.41 10.51
N LYS A 111 6.78 4.43 10.89
CA LYS A 111 6.33 5.83 10.88
C LYS A 111 6.02 6.33 9.47
N ILE A 112 6.87 6.00 8.50
CA ILE A 112 6.68 6.38 7.09
C ILE A 112 5.44 5.69 6.53
N THR A 113 5.33 4.36 6.68
CA THR A 113 4.20 3.58 6.18
C THR A 113 2.88 4.00 6.83
N GLY A 114 2.88 4.26 8.15
CA GLY A 114 1.69 4.76 8.85
C GLY A 114 1.24 6.14 8.35
N ARG A 115 2.18 7.07 8.12
CA ARG A 115 1.87 8.39 7.55
C ARG A 115 1.33 8.28 6.13
N TYR A 116 1.88 7.38 5.32
CA TYR A 116 1.38 7.11 3.98
C TYR A 116 -0.06 6.59 4.01
N LEU A 117 -0.39 5.67 4.92
CA LEU A 117 -1.74 5.15 5.06
C LEU A 117 -2.75 6.28 5.33
N TYR A 118 -2.40 7.19 6.25
CA TYR A 118 -3.25 8.34 6.59
C TYR A 118 -3.45 9.30 5.41
N VAL A 119 -2.37 9.62 4.68
CA VAL A 119 -2.43 10.46 3.48
C VAL A 119 -3.25 9.80 2.39
N TYR A 120 -3.09 8.50 2.18
CA TYR A 120 -3.87 7.73 1.20
C TYR A 120 -5.36 7.70 1.54
N GLN A 121 -5.69 7.55 2.82
CA GLN A 121 -7.09 7.58 3.27
C GLN A 121 -7.71 8.96 3.02
N GLY A 122 -6.95 10.04 3.24
CA GLY A 122 -7.35 11.40 2.88
C GLY A 122 -7.51 11.62 1.37
N SER A 123 -6.62 11.04 0.55
CA SER A 123 -6.68 11.22 -0.91
C SER A 123 -7.92 10.59 -1.53
N VAL A 124 -8.46 9.50 -0.95
CA VAL A 124 -9.72 8.89 -1.42
C VAL A 124 -10.87 9.89 -1.35
N TRP A 125 -11.02 10.58 -0.22
CA TRP A 125 -12.08 11.58 -0.05
C TRP A 125 -11.95 12.73 -1.06
N VAL A 126 -10.72 13.18 -1.33
CA VAL A 126 -10.45 14.22 -2.33
C VAL A 126 -10.80 13.72 -3.74
N THR A 127 -10.38 12.50 -4.10
CA THR A 127 -10.71 11.90 -5.39
C THR A 127 -12.22 11.72 -5.56
N LEU A 128 -12.92 11.27 -4.53
CA LEU A 128 -14.38 11.14 -4.54
C LEU A 128 -15.08 12.49 -4.69
N ALA A 129 -14.57 13.55 -4.05
CA ALA A 129 -15.12 14.90 -4.23
C ALA A 129 -14.95 15.41 -5.67
N ILE A 130 -13.78 15.18 -6.28
CA ILE A 130 -13.49 15.57 -7.67
C ILE A 130 -14.36 14.79 -8.66
N LEU A 131 -14.46 13.46 -8.49
CA LEU A 131 -15.33 12.61 -9.31
C LEU A 131 -16.81 12.98 -9.11
N GLY A 132 -17.19 13.32 -7.88
CA GLY A 132 -18.50 13.85 -7.52
C GLY A 132 -18.87 15.08 -8.33
N TRP A 133 -17.98 16.07 -8.31
CA TRP A 133 -18.16 17.32 -9.05
C TRP A 133 -18.18 17.07 -10.56
N GLY A 134 -17.13 16.45 -11.11
CA GLY A 134 -17.00 16.26 -12.57
C GLY A 134 -18.06 15.32 -13.17
N GLY A 135 -18.43 14.26 -12.45
CA GLY A 135 -19.51 13.36 -12.85
C GLY A 135 -20.88 14.05 -12.81
N GLY A 136 -21.10 14.89 -11.80
CA GLY A 136 -22.31 15.70 -11.67
C GLY A 136 -22.51 16.67 -12.83
N SER A 137 -21.45 17.39 -13.24
CA SER A 137 -21.55 18.37 -14.33
C SER A 137 -21.86 17.71 -15.68
N ILE A 138 -21.18 16.60 -16.01
CA ILE A 138 -21.36 15.89 -17.29
C ILE A 138 -22.75 15.25 -17.39
N LEU A 139 -23.25 14.67 -16.29
CA LEU A 139 -24.57 14.03 -16.26
C LEU A 139 -25.73 15.03 -16.18
N SER A 140 -25.50 16.24 -15.66
CA SER A 140 -26.52 17.29 -15.60
C SER A 140 -26.95 17.82 -16.98
N GLU A 141 -26.05 17.82 -17.97
CA GLU A 141 -26.35 18.26 -19.34
C GLU A 141 -27.32 17.32 -20.09
N LYS A 142 -27.45 16.07 -19.63
CA LYS A 142 -28.27 15.04 -20.29
C LYS A 142 -29.74 15.00 -19.86
N ASN A 143 -30.23 16.03 -19.15
CA ASN A 143 -31.58 16.09 -18.59
C ASN A 143 -31.92 14.88 -17.68
N TRP A 144 -30.89 14.24 -17.14
CA TRP A 144 -31.04 13.15 -16.19
C TRP A 144 -31.41 13.74 -14.83
N SER A 145 -32.43 13.17 -14.17
CA SER A 145 -32.81 13.63 -12.85
C SER A 145 -31.64 13.62 -11.86
N TRP A 146 -31.38 14.77 -11.23
CA TRP A 146 -30.23 15.02 -10.35
C TRP A 146 -30.08 13.98 -9.21
N TRP A 147 -31.18 13.41 -8.73
CA TRP A 147 -31.16 12.38 -7.68
C TRP A 147 -30.60 11.03 -8.15
N PHE A 148 -30.86 10.62 -9.40
CA PHE A 148 -30.27 9.39 -9.96
C PHE A 148 -28.76 9.54 -10.18
N THR A 149 -28.32 10.71 -10.64
CA THR A 149 -26.89 11.04 -10.77
C THR A 149 -26.19 10.93 -9.42
N GLY A 150 -26.81 11.47 -8.37
CA GLY A 150 -26.30 11.35 -7.00
C GLY A 150 -26.17 9.89 -6.53
N ILE A 151 -27.16 9.03 -6.84
CA ILE A 151 -27.12 7.61 -6.47
C ILE A 151 -26.02 6.87 -7.23
N ILE A 152 -25.86 7.10 -8.54
CA ILE A 152 -24.84 6.41 -9.34
C ILE A 152 -23.44 6.85 -8.90
N VAL A 153 -23.20 8.16 -8.82
CA VAL A 153 -21.89 8.70 -8.42
C VAL A 153 -21.57 8.35 -6.97
N GLY A 154 -22.55 8.46 -6.07
CA GLY A 154 -22.40 8.05 -4.68
C GLY A 154 -22.15 6.55 -4.53
N GLY A 155 -22.89 5.71 -5.25
CA GLY A 155 -22.73 4.25 -5.24
C GLY A 155 -21.36 3.81 -5.77
N ILE A 156 -20.93 4.36 -6.91
CA ILE A 156 -19.58 4.15 -7.45
C ILE A 156 -18.53 4.62 -6.45
N GLY A 157 -18.74 5.77 -5.83
CA GLY A 157 -17.82 6.31 -4.84
C GLY A 157 -17.65 5.43 -3.60
N VAL A 158 -18.76 4.95 -3.03
CA VAL A 158 -18.75 4.02 -1.89
C VAL A 158 -18.08 2.70 -2.29
N PHE A 159 -18.38 2.17 -3.48
CA PHE A 159 -17.73 0.97 -3.98
C PHE A 159 -16.21 1.15 -4.10
N PHE A 160 -15.76 2.25 -4.71
CA PHE A 160 -14.34 2.59 -4.81
C PHE A 160 -13.70 2.75 -3.44
N TYR A 161 -14.37 3.40 -2.49
CA TYR A 161 -13.89 3.54 -1.13
C TYR A 161 -13.65 2.18 -0.47
N LEU A 162 -14.61 1.26 -0.56
CA LEU A 162 -14.49 -0.08 0.03
C LEU A 162 -13.36 -0.89 -0.61
N VAL A 163 -13.28 -0.89 -1.95
CA VAL A 163 -12.20 -1.57 -2.69
C VAL A 163 -10.85 -0.97 -2.32
N PHE A 164 -10.76 0.35 -2.19
CA PHE A 164 -9.51 1.04 -1.86
C PHE A 164 -9.07 0.80 -0.42
N GLN A 165 -9.99 0.82 0.54
CA GLN A 165 -9.69 0.44 1.92
C GLN A 165 -9.20 -1.01 1.99
N TRP A 166 -9.90 -1.93 1.33
CA TRP A 166 -9.49 -3.33 1.27
C TRP A 166 -8.10 -3.48 0.65
N TYR A 167 -7.83 -2.75 -0.43
CA TYR A 167 -6.51 -2.72 -1.07
C TYR A 167 -5.43 -2.20 -0.12
N LEU A 168 -5.65 -1.08 0.57
CA LEU A 168 -4.68 -0.53 1.54
C LEU A 168 -4.41 -1.48 2.71
N ASP A 169 -5.44 -2.12 3.24
CA ASP A 169 -5.30 -3.07 4.34
C ASP A 169 -4.55 -4.34 3.92
N LEU A 170 -4.81 -4.80 2.69
CA LEU A 170 -4.10 -5.93 2.09
C LEU A 170 -2.62 -5.62 1.87
N LEU A 171 -2.32 -4.42 1.36
CA LEU A 171 -0.98 -4.03 0.92
C LEU A 171 -0.08 -3.57 2.07
N TYR A 172 -0.60 -2.72 2.95
CA TYR A 172 0.17 -2.06 4.01
C TYR A 172 -0.24 -2.51 5.41
N GLY A 173 -1.52 -2.84 5.63
CA GLY A 173 -2.03 -3.20 6.96
C GLY A 173 -1.37 -4.46 7.53
N ARG A 174 -1.20 -5.49 6.69
CA ARG A 174 -0.56 -6.75 7.10
C ARG A 174 0.94 -6.59 7.37
N GLU A 175 1.63 -5.87 6.47
CA GLU A 175 3.07 -5.61 6.58
C GLU A 175 3.40 -4.68 7.76
N LEU A 176 2.56 -3.68 8.04
CA LEU A 176 2.74 -2.77 9.17
C LEU A 176 2.56 -3.49 10.52
N LYS A 177 1.56 -4.38 10.63
CA LYS A 177 1.39 -5.24 11.82
C LYS A 177 2.59 -6.16 12.02
N ALA A 178 3.10 -6.75 10.94
CA ALA A 178 4.29 -7.60 11.00
C ALA A 178 5.54 -6.81 11.45
N LEU A 179 5.73 -5.57 10.96
CA LEU A 179 6.81 -4.68 11.38
C LEU A 179 6.69 -4.25 12.85
N GLN A 180 5.47 -3.92 13.31
CA GLN A 180 5.21 -3.58 14.71
C GLN A 180 5.48 -4.75 15.64
N GLN A 181 5.12 -5.97 15.22
CA GLN A 181 5.42 -7.18 15.98
C GLN A 181 6.92 -7.43 16.08
N CYS A 182 7.68 -7.30 14.97
CA CYS A 182 9.15 -7.41 15.00
C CYS A 182 9.80 -6.36 15.92
N LEU A 183 9.26 -5.14 15.96
CA LEU A 183 9.74 -4.09 16.87
C LEU A 183 9.49 -4.48 18.34
N TYR A 184 8.30 -4.98 18.65
CA TYR A 184 7.93 -5.40 20.01
C TYR A 184 8.78 -6.58 20.50
N GLU A 185 9.05 -7.57 19.63
CA GLU A 185 9.95 -8.70 19.91
C GLU A 185 11.36 -8.20 20.25
N LEU A 186 11.88 -7.24 19.47
CA LEU A 186 13.21 -6.65 19.71
C LEU A 186 13.29 -5.83 21.01
N GLU A 187 12.23 -5.07 21.36
CA GLU A 187 12.18 -4.31 22.61
C GLU A 187 12.08 -5.19 23.86
N ARG A 188 11.48 -6.38 23.73
CA ARG A 188 11.34 -7.34 24.83
C ARG A 188 12.65 -8.08 25.14
N GLU A 189 13.53 -8.24 24.17
CA GLU A 189 14.81 -8.96 24.33
C GLU A 189 15.97 -8.03 24.73
N GLU A 190 15.87 -6.72 24.43
CA GLU A 190 16.87 -5.72 24.84
C GLU A 190 16.69 -5.21 26.30
N GLY A 191 15.59 -5.56 26.98
CA GLY A 191 15.24 -5.10 28.34
C GLY A 191 15.22 -6.23 29.37
#